data_AF-A0A6J1NPS7-F1
#
_entry.id   AF-A0A6J1NPS7-F1
#
_cell.length_a   1.000
_cell.length_b   1.000
_cell.length_c   1.000
_cell.angle_alpha   90.00
_cell.angle_beta   90.00
_cell.angle_gamma   90.00
#
_symmetry.space_group_name_H-M   'P 1'
#
loop_
_entity.id
_entity.type
_entity.pdbx_description
1 polymer ?
#
loop_
_entity_poly.entity_id
_entity_poly.type
_entity_poly.pdbx_seq_one_letter_code
_entity_poly.pdbx_strand_id
1 'polypeptide(L)'
;MTDFEIADTTRLSRPSLAQVKAVVEFIQKHPSIAQKGLRHGLSQEKVHKQWVELSNIVNSIRGAVKSTKGWIKFWSDKRRNTIVKEKQIRTGKIVAKLTSLEQKILNIAKSRRKKSVPPQLCNGDDNSDVLEGDDAELQVDAYKTEADERHLNMMEQMIEAMDQQASALARVAQATLIKSKAMERIAEATHKQALAVDRLAGTFETIDTSAFDVRNAVISIDYSIKKCFATSSTQHRQNNLFS
;
A
#
# COMPACT_ATOMS: atom_id res chain seq x y z
N MET A 1 -46.92 5.02 -6.47
CA MET A 1 -46.52 6.28 -5.81
C MET A 1 -46.19 5.91 -4.38
N THR A 2 -44.97 5.61 -3.98
CA THR A 2 -43.61 5.82 -4.51
C THR A 2 -42.76 4.63 -4.07
N ASP A 3 -42.19 3.90 -5.03
CA ASP A 3 -41.13 2.93 -4.80
C ASP A 3 -39.87 3.69 -4.36
N PHE A 4 -39.48 3.53 -3.09
CA PHE A 4 -38.14 3.90 -2.66
C PHE A 4 -37.29 2.63 -2.64
N GLU A 5 -36.64 2.45 -3.78
CA GLU A 5 -35.48 1.63 -4.03
C GLU A 5 -34.42 1.82 -2.92
N ILE A 6 -34.44 0.96 -1.90
CA ILE A 6 -33.35 0.85 -0.93
C ILE A 6 -32.24 0.06 -1.61
N ALA A 7 -31.47 0.78 -2.42
CA ALA A 7 -30.26 0.31 -3.06
C ALA A 7 -29.33 -0.35 -2.04
N ASP A 8 -29.15 -1.65 -2.22
CA ASP A 8 -27.93 -2.42 -2.04
C ASP A 8 -26.89 -1.80 -1.08
N THR A 9 -27.15 -1.94 0.23
CA THR A 9 -26.12 -1.77 1.27
C THR A 9 -25.19 -2.98 1.27
N THR A 10 -24.54 -3.23 0.13
CA THR A 10 -23.31 -4.01 0.10
C THR A 10 -22.40 -3.41 1.17
N ARG A 11 -22.17 -4.22 2.21
CA ARG A 11 -21.38 -3.89 3.38
C ARG A 11 -20.09 -3.18 2.93
N LEU A 12 -20.04 -1.86 3.04
CA LEU A 12 -18.83 -1.05 2.91
C LEU A 12 -17.89 -1.49 4.04
N SER A 13 -17.19 -2.60 3.84
CA SER A 13 -16.38 -3.25 4.87
C SER A 13 -15.21 -2.35 5.27
N ARG A 14 -14.79 -1.49 4.34
CA ARG A 14 -13.68 -0.56 4.48
C ARG A 14 -14.17 0.82 4.92
N PRO A 15 -13.73 1.32 6.10
CA PRO A 15 -14.00 2.69 6.53
C PRO A 15 -13.49 3.73 5.53
N SER A 16 -14.25 4.81 5.35
CA SER A 16 -13.86 5.94 4.49
C SER A 16 -12.66 6.70 5.09
N LEU A 17 -11.92 7.45 4.28
CA LEU A 17 -10.78 8.21 4.77
C LEU A 17 -11.18 9.22 5.87
N ALA A 18 -12.35 9.85 5.74
CA ALA A 18 -12.90 10.74 6.75
C ALA A 18 -13.16 10.00 8.08
N GLN A 19 -13.73 8.80 8.02
CA GLN A 19 -13.91 7.96 9.21
C GLN A 19 -12.57 7.55 9.85
N VAL A 20 -11.56 7.19 9.06
CA VAL A 20 -10.24 6.84 9.61
C VAL A 20 -9.56 8.06 10.25
N LYS A 21 -9.70 9.26 9.68
CA LYS A 21 -9.20 10.50 10.29
C LYS A 21 -9.87 10.78 11.64
N ALA A 22 -11.20 10.70 11.69
CA ALA A 22 -11.97 10.90 12.92
C ALA A 22 -11.56 9.91 14.03
N VAL A 23 -11.37 8.63 13.68
CA VAL A 23 -10.85 7.62 14.63
C VAL A 23 -9.48 8.01 15.18
N VAL A 24 -8.55 8.46 14.31
CA VAL A 24 -7.18 8.82 14.73
C VAL A 24 -7.17 10.07 15.60
N GLU A 25 -7.96 11.09 15.24
CA GLU A 25 -8.07 12.33 16.02
C GLU A 25 -8.69 12.10 17.39
N PHE A 26 -9.76 11.31 17.48
CA PHE A 26 -10.39 10.96 18.75
C PHE A 26 -9.41 10.20 19.66
N ILE A 27 -8.69 9.22 19.11
CA ILE A 27 -7.72 8.44 19.88
C ILE A 27 -6.49 9.27 20.28
N GLN A 28 -6.12 10.28 19.48
CA GLN A 28 -5.07 11.23 19.83
C GLN A 28 -5.47 12.11 21.02
N LYS A 29 -6.73 12.54 21.09
CA LYS A 29 -7.29 13.31 22.22
C LYS A 29 -7.52 12.45 23.47
N HIS A 30 -7.77 11.15 23.28
CA HIS A 30 -8.00 10.19 24.36
C HIS A 30 -6.94 9.07 24.36
N PRO A 31 -5.67 9.34 24.73
CA PRO A 31 -4.62 8.33 24.70
C PRO A 31 -4.92 7.11 25.62
N SER A 32 -5.76 7.29 26.65
CA SER A 32 -6.22 6.23 27.55
C SER A 32 -6.94 5.09 26.83
N ILE A 33 -7.68 5.35 25.74
CA ILE A 33 -8.38 4.28 24.99
C ILE A 33 -7.47 3.43 24.11
N ALA A 34 -6.29 3.96 23.73
CA ALA A 34 -5.30 3.24 22.94
C ALA A 34 -4.46 2.25 23.78
N GLN A 35 -4.46 2.43 25.10
CA GLN A 35 -3.59 1.72 26.04
C GLN A 35 -4.17 0.34 26.40
N LYS A 36 -3.67 -0.71 25.76
CA LYS A 36 -4.06 -2.11 26.09
C LYS A 36 -3.48 -2.58 27.45
N GLY A 37 -2.49 -1.88 28.01
CA GLY A 37 -1.66 -2.36 29.13
C GLY A 37 -2.03 -1.85 30.53
N LEU A 38 -2.89 -0.83 30.66
CA LEU A 38 -3.27 -0.26 31.97
C LEU A 38 -4.65 -0.77 32.41
N ARG A 39 -4.93 -2.06 32.18
CA ARG A 39 -6.23 -2.67 32.46
C ARG A 39 -6.42 -3.12 33.93
N HIS A 40 -5.42 -2.91 34.77
CA HIS A 40 -5.42 -3.31 36.18
C HIS A 40 -5.73 -2.16 37.16
N GLY A 41 -6.20 -1.00 36.69
CA GLY A 41 -6.50 0.13 37.60
C GLY A 41 -7.30 1.30 37.02
N LEU A 42 -7.47 1.42 35.70
CA LEU A 42 -8.43 2.37 35.11
C LEU A 42 -9.79 1.70 34.94
N SER A 43 -10.87 2.38 35.35
CA SER A 43 -12.26 1.93 35.19
C SER A 43 -12.51 1.50 33.74
N GLN A 44 -12.64 0.19 33.51
CA GLN A 44 -12.88 -0.40 32.20
C GLN A 44 -14.14 0.18 31.54
N GLU A 45 -15.10 0.60 32.37
CA GLU A 45 -16.32 1.28 31.97
C GLU A 45 -16.06 2.63 31.31
N LYS A 46 -15.13 3.45 31.85
CA LYS A 46 -14.77 4.75 31.25
C LYS A 46 -14.16 4.57 29.86
N VAL A 47 -13.28 3.58 29.70
CA VAL A 47 -12.68 3.22 28.40
C VAL A 47 -13.75 2.71 27.44
N HIS A 48 -14.69 1.89 27.92
CA HIS A 48 -15.79 1.41 27.10
C HIS A 48 -16.73 2.55 26.65
N LYS A 49 -17.10 3.47 27.55
CA LYS A 49 -17.89 4.67 27.22
C LYS A 49 -17.23 5.52 26.13
N GLN A 50 -15.92 5.74 26.22
CA GLN A 50 -15.16 6.46 25.19
C GLN A 50 -15.15 5.72 23.84
N TRP A 51 -15.13 4.38 23.83
CA TRP A 51 -15.28 3.61 22.60
C TRP A 51 -16.70 3.68 22.01
N VAL A 52 -17.73 3.72 22.86
CA VAL A 52 -19.13 3.90 22.43
C VAL A 52 -19.30 5.28 21.79
N GLU A 53 -18.79 6.33 22.44
CA GLU A 53 -18.81 7.70 21.92
C GLU A 53 -18.09 7.80 20.57
N LEU A 54 -16.87 7.23 20.45
CA LEU A 54 -16.15 7.14 19.18
C LEU A 54 -17.00 6.44 18.12
N SER A 55 -17.65 5.32 18.46
CA SER A 55 -18.45 4.59 17.47
C SER A 55 -19.64 5.40 16.97
N ASN A 56 -20.27 6.20 17.82
CA ASN A 56 -21.38 7.08 17.44
C ASN A 56 -20.90 8.19 16.50
N ILE A 57 -19.78 8.85 16.84
CA ILE A 57 -19.17 9.92 16.02
C ILE A 57 -18.74 9.39 14.64
N VAL A 58 -18.17 8.19 14.59
CA VAL A 58 -17.65 7.64 13.32
C VAL A 58 -18.78 7.08 12.45
N ASN A 59 -19.83 6.52 13.08
CA ASN A 59 -21.01 6.05 12.36
C ASN A 59 -21.90 7.21 11.85
N SER A 60 -21.82 8.41 12.45
CA SER A 60 -22.52 9.59 11.93
C SER A 60 -21.85 10.18 10.67
N ILE A 61 -20.62 9.78 10.36
CA ILE A 61 -19.93 10.14 9.12
C ILE A 61 -20.35 9.16 8.02
N ARG A 62 -20.71 9.67 6.84
CA ARG A 62 -21.03 8.86 5.65
C ARG A 62 -19.91 7.84 5.36
N GLY A 63 -20.24 6.55 5.41
CA GLY A 63 -19.28 5.47 5.17
C GLY A 63 -19.67 4.16 5.84
N ALA A 64 -18.67 3.41 6.31
CA ALA A 64 -18.86 2.12 6.96
C ALA A 64 -19.51 2.29 8.34
N VAL A 65 -20.58 1.55 8.61
CA VAL A 65 -21.19 1.50 9.94
C VAL A 65 -20.71 0.24 10.65
N LYS A 66 -20.12 0.38 11.84
CA LYS A 66 -19.64 -0.75 12.64
C LYS A 66 -20.08 -0.60 14.09
N SER A 67 -20.24 -1.74 14.76
CA SER A 67 -20.43 -1.77 16.21
C SER A 67 -19.18 -1.28 16.93
N THR A 68 -19.32 -0.87 18.20
CA THR A 68 -18.20 -0.48 19.07
C THR A 68 -17.09 -1.54 19.07
N LYS A 69 -17.45 -2.84 19.16
CA LYS A 69 -16.49 -3.96 19.06
C LYS A 69 -15.79 -4.00 17.69
N GLY A 70 -16.51 -3.70 16.62
CA GLY A 70 -15.95 -3.60 15.26
C GLY A 70 -14.92 -2.47 15.12
N TRP A 71 -15.16 -1.30 15.72
CA TRP A 71 -14.21 -0.19 15.74
C TRP A 71 -12.98 -0.47 16.60
N ILE A 72 -13.14 -1.12 17.76
CA ILE A 72 -12.03 -1.58 18.60
C ILE A 72 -11.12 -2.55 17.83
N LYS A 73 -11.72 -3.50 17.10
CA LYS A 73 -10.99 -4.45 16.25
C LYS A 73 -10.27 -3.73 15.11
N PHE A 74 -10.97 -2.87 14.38
CA PHE A 74 -10.40 -2.06 13.30
C PHE A 74 -9.17 -1.27 13.77
N TRP A 75 -9.25 -0.59 14.92
CA TRP A 75 -8.12 0.15 15.47
C TRP A 75 -6.94 -0.77 15.82
N SER A 76 -7.23 -1.92 16.44
CA SER A 76 -6.21 -2.90 16.81
C SER A 76 -5.44 -3.41 15.58
N ASP A 77 -6.17 -3.74 14.51
CA ASP A 77 -5.60 -4.22 13.25
C ASP A 77 -4.86 -3.11 12.51
N LYS A 78 -5.46 -1.92 12.40
CA LYS A 78 -4.83 -0.75 11.76
C LYS A 78 -3.51 -0.38 12.43
N ARG A 79 -3.48 -0.32 13.77
CA ARG A 79 -2.26 -0.06 14.54
C ARG A 79 -1.20 -1.12 14.32
N ARG A 80 -1.57 -2.41 14.38
CA ARG A 80 -0.64 -3.53 14.14
C ARG A 80 -0.05 -3.44 12.73
N ASN A 81 -0.88 -3.23 11.71
CA ASN A 81 -0.46 -3.12 10.33
C ASN A 81 0.48 -1.93 10.11
N THR A 82 0.21 -0.78 10.73
CA THR A 82 1.11 0.38 10.69
C THR A 82 2.48 0.08 11.32
N ILE A 83 2.53 -0.63 12.44
CA ILE A 83 3.81 -1.03 13.08
C ILE A 83 4.58 -2.02 12.20
N VAL A 84 3.90 -3.00 11.60
CA VAL A 84 4.52 -3.98 10.70
C VAL A 84 5.05 -3.30 9.44
N LYS A 85 4.26 -2.38 8.85
CA LYS A 85 4.66 -1.59 7.69
C LYS A 85 5.91 -0.74 7.98
N GLU A 86 5.96 -0.07 9.14
CA GLU A 86 7.15 0.67 9.58
C GLU A 86 8.38 -0.25 9.70
N LYS A 87 8.22 -1.45 10.27
CA LYS A 87 9.32 -2.42 10.34
C LYS A 87 9.79 -2.86 8.95
N GLN A 88 8.87 -3.16 8.04
CA GLN A 88 9.19 -3.60 6.68
C GLN A 88 9.88 -2.50 5.86
N ILE A 89 9.52 -1.24 6.08
CA ILE A 89 10.19 -0.08 5.49
C ILE A 89 11.61 0.05 6.07
N ARG A 90 11.76 -0.07 7.41
CA ARG A 90 13.08 -0.03 8.07
C ARG A 90 14.01 -1.13 7.60
N THR A 91 13.49 -2.34 7.37
CA THR A 91 14.28 -3.48 6.87
C THR A 91 14.50 -3.44 5.36
N GLY A 92 14.06 -2.40 4.65
CA GLY A 92 14.21 -2.28 3.19
C GLY A 92 13.37 -3.25 2.36
N LYS A 93 12.46 -4.01 2.99
CA LYS A 93 11.60 -5.00 2.29
C LYS A 93 10.51 -4.31 1.44
N ILE A 94 10.14 -3.08 1.82
CA ILE A 94 9.16 -2.26 1.11
C ILE A 94 9.73 -0.86 0.93
N VAL A 95 9.80 -0.40 -0.32
CA VAL A 95 10.14 0.99 -0.66
C VAL A 95 8.86 1.82 -0.65
N ALA A 96 8.38 2.15 0.56
CA ALA A 96 7.21 3.02 0.76
C ALA A 96 7.45 3.96 1.94
N LYS A 97 6.76 5.11 1.96
CA LYS A 97 6.75 6.03 3.11
C LYS A 97 5.48 5.83 3.93
N LEU A 98 5.56 6.04 5.25
CA LEU A 98 4.35 6.12 6.08
C LEU A 98 3.59 7.39 5.68
N THR A 99 2.28 7.27 5.52
CA THR A 99 1.41 8.45 5.39
C THR A 99 1.40 9.25 6.69
N SER A 100 1.08 10.55 6.62
CA SER A 100 0.97 11.41 7.82
C SER A 100 0.03 10.83 8.89
N LEU A 101 -1.04 10.17 8.45
CA LEU A 101 -1.98 9.45 9.32
C LEU A 101 -1.35 8.22 9.99
N GLU A 102 -0.59 7.42 9.23
CA GLU A 102 0.15 6.27 9.77
C GLU A 102 1.25 6.71 10.73
N GLN A 103 1.88 7.85 10.49
CA GLN A 103 2.88 8.43 11.38
C GLN A 103 2.25 8.90 12.71
N LYS A 104 1.05 9.48 12.69
CA LYS A 104 0.26 9.79 13.90
C LYS A 104 -0.07 8.53 14.70
N ILE A 105 -0.54 7.46 14.04
CA ILE A 105 -0.84 6.17 14.67
C ILE A 105 0.42 5.57 15.33
N LEU A 106 1.56 5.68 14.66
CA LEU A 106 2.85 5.21 15.15
C LEU A 106 3.32 5.99 16.38
N ASN A 107 3.15 7.31 16.40
CA ASN A 107 3.48 8.15 17.56
C ASN A 107 2.63 7.77 18.79
N ILE A 108 1.32 7.57 18.59
CA ILE A 108 0.42 7.07 19.64
C ILE A 108 0.91 5.70 20.16
N ALA A 109 1.39 4.81 19.29
CA ALA A 109 1.91 3.51 19.70
C ALA A 109 3.27 3.58 20.42
N LYS A 110 4.16 4.52 20.04
CA LYS A 110 5.50 4.72 20.63
C LYS A 110 5.46 5.41 21.99
N SER A 111 4.46 6.23 22.27
CA SER A 111 4.24 6.84 23.60
C SER A 111 4.18 5.82 24.75
N ARG A 112 3.94 4.54 24.44
CA ARG A 112 4.00 3.39 25.36
C ARG A 112 5.42 3.01 25.85
N ARG A 113 6.49 3.40 25.13
CA ARG A 113 7.86 2.91 25.39
C ARG A 113 8.71 3.79 26.28
N LYS A 114 8.32 5.04 26.57
CA LYS A 114 8.94 5.84 27.63
C LYS A 114 8.33 5.41 28.97
N LYS A 115 8.72 4.23 29.46
CA LYS A 115 8.49 3.89 30.86
C LYS A 115 9.59 4.58 31.66
N SER A 116 9.16 5.37 32.63
CA SER A 116 9.98 6.07 33.62
C SER A 116 11.09 5.17 34.15
N VAL A 117 12.32 5.68 34.14
CA VAL A 117 13.34 5.20 35.07
C VAL A 117 12.76 5.39 36.47
N PRO A 118 12.70 4.35 37.33
CA PRO A 118 12.28 4.50 38.72
C PRO A 118 13.23 5.49 39.43
N PRO A 119 12.74 6.41 40.28
CA PRO A 119 13.61 7.10 41.22
C PRO A 119 14.22 6.01 42.11
N GLN A 120 15.52 5.77 41.96
CA GLN A 120 16.25 4.89 42.84
C GLN A 120 16.41 5.64 44.16
N LEU A 121 15.59 5.25 45.15
CA LEU A 121 15.85 5.52 46.55
C LEU A 121 17.15 4.79 46.91
N CYS A 122 18.23 5.54 47.08
CA CYS A 122 19.35 5.12 47.90
C CYS A 122 19.52 6.17 48.99
N ASN A 123 19.07 5.79 50.18
CA ASN A 123 19.37 6.47 51.43
C ASN A 123 20.89 6.51 51.61
N GLY A 124 21.42 7.70 51.86
CA GLY A 124 22.77 7.97 52.31
C GLY A 124 22.69 9.14 53.27
N ASP A 125 22.37 8.80 54.52
CA ASP A 125 22.48 9.64 55.71
C ASP A 125 23.95 10.06 55.89
N ASP A 126 24.21 11.35 56.15
CA ASP A 126 25.10 11.87 57.22
C ASP A 126 25.51 13.35 56.96
N ASN A 127 24.86 14.23 57.74
CA ASN A 127 25.40 15.38 58.48
C ASN A 127 26.01 16.63 57.78
N SER A 128 25.31 17.77 57.95
CA SER A 128 25.77 19.04 58.60
C SER A 128 24.88 20.19 58.10
N ASP A 129 23.97 20.73 58.90
CA ASP A 129 24.14 21.77 59.93
C ASP A 129 23.87 23.18 59.36
N VAL A 130 23.12 23.97 60.16
CA VAL A 130 23.14 25.45 60.20
C VAL A 130 22.29 26.27 59.18
N LEU A 131 21.12 26.68 59.71
CA LEU A 131 20.55 28.04 59.79
C LEU A 131 19.44 28.53 58.83
N GLU A 132 18.33 28.93 59.48
CA GLU A 132 17.27 29.84 59.04
C GLU A 132 17.78 31.24 58.67
N GLY A 133 17.08 31.92 57.75
CA GLY A 133 17.18 33.37 57.57
C GLY A 133 16.53 33.91 56.28
N ASP A 134 15.34 34.50 56.44
CA ASP A 134 14.60 35.54 55.69
C ASP A 134 14.93 35.96 54.23
N ASP A 135 13.83 36.12 53.48
CA ASP A 135 13.47 37.15 52.47
C ASP A 135 14.59 37.95 51.78
N ALA A 136 14.72 37.79 50.46
CA ALA A 136 14.77 38.90 49.48
C ALA A 136 14.92 38.43 48.02
N GLU A 137 14.11 39.06 47.16
CA GLU A 137 14.41 39.44 45.77
C GLU A 137 14.29 38.44 44.60
N LEU A 138 13.36 38.83 43.71
CA LEU A 138 13.18 38.42 42.32
C LEU A 138 14.50 38.38 41.53
N GLN A 139 14.93 37.19 41.12
CA GLN A 139 15.94 37.01 40.07
C GLN A 139 15.32 36.30 38.87
N VAL A 140 14.84 37.10 37.92
CA VAL A 140 14.30 36.66 36.63
C VAL A 140 15.34 36.98 35.54
N ASP A 141 15.62 35.98 34.71
CA ASP A 141 16.19 36.05 33.36
C ASP A 141 17.73 36.17 33.16
N ALA A 142 18.47 35.12 33.53
CA ALA A 142 19.79 34.82 32.93
C ALA A 142 19.94 33.41 32.34
N TYR A 143 18.91 32.55 32.44
CA TYR A 143 18.99 31.13 32.01
C TYR A 143 18.10 30.75 30.81
N LYS A 144 17.37 31.70 30.21
CA LYS A 144 16.51 31.39 29.03
C LYS A 144 17.26 31.39 27.70
N THR A 145 18.33 32.15 27.58
CA THR A 145 19.02 32.39 26.29
C THR A 145 19.65 31.13 25.71
N GLU A 146 20.29 30.28 26.53
CA GLU A 146 20.96 29.07 26.02
C GLU A 146 19.97 27.99 25.54
N ALA A 147 18.81 27.89 26.18
CA ALA A 147 17.75 26.96 25.77
C ALA A 147 17.07 27.43 24.48
N ASP A 148 16.88 28.74 24.33
CA ASP A 148 16.31 29.36 23.13
C ASP A 148 17.30 29.29 21.94
N GLU A 149 18.60 29.48 22.16
CA GLU A 149 19.65 29.31 21.14
C GLU A 149 19.72 27.86 20.63
N ARG A 150 19.63 26.87 21.52
CA ARG A 150 19.56 25.45 21.12
C ARG A 150 18.30 25.14 20.31
N HIS A 151 17.17 25.77 20.64
CA HIS A 151 15.92 25.61 19.90
C HIS A 151 15.98 26.27 18.53
N LEU A 152 16.57 27.47 18.41
CA LEU A 152 16.80 28.15 17.14
C LEU A 152 17.73 27.35 16.23
N ASN A 153 18.84 26.82 16.76
CA ASN A 153 19.77 25.98 16.00
C ASN A 153 19.12 24.65 15.57
N MET A 154 18.27 24.05 16.41
CA MET A 154 17.49 22.86 16.04
C MET A 154 16.46 23.16 14.94
N MET A 155 15.83 24.34 14.98
CA MET A 155 14.89 24.78 13.94
C MET A 155 15.62 25.03 12.61
N GLU A 156 16.81 25.64 12.64
CA GLU A 156 17.65 25.86 11.45
C GLU A 156 18.07 24.54 10.80
N GLN A 157 18.56 23.57 11.60
CA GLN A 157 18.87 22.22 11.10
C GLN A 157 17.65 21.51 10.51
N MET A 158 16.46 21.72 11.08
CA MET A 158 15.22 21.16 10.53
C MET A 158 14.85 21.79 9.20
N ILE A 159 15.03 23.11 9.04
CA ILE A 159 14.80 23.83 7.78
C ILE A 159 15.76 23.32 6.70
N GLU A 160 17.06 23.18 7.03
CA GLU A 160 18.05 22.65 6.09
C GLU A 160 17.74 21.20 5.68
N ALA A 161 17.39 20.33 6.65
CA ALA A 161 16.98 18.97 6.36
C ALA A 161 15.70 18.92 5.49
N MET A 162 14.76 19.85 5.68
CA MET A 162 13.55 19.96 4.88
C MET A 162 13.85 20.45 3.45
N ASP A 163 14.77 21.39 3.28
CA ASP A 163 15.21 21.87 1.96
C ASP A 163 15.91 20.75 1.17
N GLN A 164 16.84 20.04 1.81
CA GLN A 164 17.47 18.85 1.22
C GLN A 164 16.43 17.79 0.85
N GLN A 165 15.42 17.56 1.70
CA GLN A 165 14.34 16.63 1.42
C GLN A 165 13.45 17.10 0.25
N ALA A 166 13.16 18.39 0.14
CA ALA A 166 12.39 18.99 -0.95
C ALA A 166 13.14 18.86 -2.28
N SER A 167 14.44 19.17 -2.29
CA SER A 167 15.32 18.98 -3.45
C SER A 167 15.40 17.51 -3.87
N ALA A 168 15.56 16.59 -2.91
CA ALA A 168 15.54 15.15 -3.20
C ALA A 168 14.21 14.67 -3.78
N LEU A 169 13.08 15.17 -3.25
CA LEU A 169 11.74 14.88 -3.79
C LEU A 169 11.58 15.40 -5.22
N ALA A 170 12.07 16.61 -5.52
CA ALA A 170 12.03 17.17 -6.87
C ALA A 170 12.83 16.31 -7.86
N ARG A 171 14.04 15.87 -7.49
CA ARG A 171 14.86 14.97 -8.32
C ARG A 171 14.16 13.63 -8.56
N VAL A 172 13.54 13.05 -7.51
CA VAL A 172 12.77 11.81 -7.64
C VAL A 172 11.57 11.99 -8.57
N ALA A 173 10.85 13.11 -8.47
CA ALA A 173 9.73 13.41 -9.36
C ALA A 173 10.18 13.52 -10.82
N GLN A 174 11.28 14.25 -11.09
CA GLN A 174 11.85 14.37 -12.43
C GLN A 174 12.32 13.02 -12.99
N ALA A 175 13.05 12.24 -12.20
CA ALA A 175 13.49 10.90 -12.59
C ALA A 175 12.31 9.97 -12.88
N THR A 176 11.23 10.07 -12.10
CA THR A 176 9.99 9.31 -12.31
C THR A 176 9.31 9.72 -13.62
N LEU A 177 9.26 11.01 -13.93
CA LEU A 177 8.69 11.52 -15.17
C LEU A 177 9.49 11.04 -16.40
N ILE A 178 10.82 11.12 -16.35
CA ILE A 178 11.69 10.62 -17.42
C ILE A 178 11.48 9.11 -17.61
N LYS A 179 11.45 8.36 -16.50
CA LYS A 179 11.19 6.92 -16.54
C LYS A 179 9.82 6.58 -17.12
N SER A 180 8.78 7.33 -16.77
CA SER A 180 7.43 7.17 -17.32
C SER A 180 7.43 7.35 -18.85
N LYS A 181 8.09 8.40 -19.33
CA LYS A 181 8.19 8.69 -20.76
C LYS A 181 9.00 7.65 -21.53
N ALA A 182 10.06 7.11 -20.92
CA ALA A 182 10.81 6.00 -21.51
C ALA A 182 9.96 4.72 -21.58
N MET A 183 9.21 4.43 -20.51
CA MET A 183 8.30 3.28 -20.44
C MET A 183 7.19 3.36 -21.50
N GLU A 184 6.63 4.55 -21.72
CA GLU A 184 5.62 4.80 -22.75
C GLU A 184 6.15 4.47 -24.15
N ARG A 185 7.37 4.92 -24.49
CA ARG A 185 8.00 4.60 -25.78
C ARG A 185 8.24 3.10 -25.96
N ILE A 186 8.64 2.41 -24.89
CA ILE A 186 8.83 0.95 -24.92
C ILE A 186 7.49 0.27 -25.19
N ALA A 187 6.42 0.66 -24.48
CA ALA A 187 5.10 0.10 -24.67
C ALA A 187 4.58 0.30 -26.10
N GLU A 188 4.78 1.48 -26.68
CA GLU A 188 4.37 1.78 -28.05
C GLU A 188 5.14 0.94 -29.08
N ALA A 189 6.46 0.78 -28.89
CA ALA A 189 7.30 -0.08 -29.73
C ALA A 189 6.88 -1.55 -29.63
N THR A 190 6.64 -2.06 -28.41
CA THR A 190 6.15 -3.43 -28.18
C THR A 190 4.79 -3.67 -28.82
N HIS A 191 3.88 -2.69 -28.77
CA HIS A 191 2.59 -2.80 -29.44
C HIS A 191 2.73 -2.91 -30.97
N LYS A 192 3.59 -2.09 -31.58
CA LYS A 192 3.89 -2.20 -33.03
C LYS A 192 4.51 -3.54 -33.40
N GLN A 193 5.41 -4.06 -32.55
CA GLN A 193 5.98 -5.40 -32.74
C GLN A 193 4.93 -6.50 -32.66
N ALA A 194 3.98 -6.42 -31.72
CA ALA A 194 2.90 -7.40 -31.62
C ALA A 194 2.04 -7.45 -32.89
N LEU A 195 1.69 -6.29 -33.46
CA LEU A 195 0.96 -6.22 -34.74
C LEU A 195 1.76 -6.80 -35.91
N ALA A 196 3.07 -6.60 -35.94
CA ALA A 196 3.92 -7.19 -36.97
C ALA A 196 3.96 -8.72 -36.87
N VAL A 197 4.03 -9.27 -35.65
CA VAL A 197 3.97 -10.71 -35.39
C VAL A 197 2.61 -11.29 -35.80
N ASP A 198 1.52 -10.59 -35.51
CA ASP A 198 0.16 -11.03 -35.90
C ASP A 198 0.01 -11.11 -37.44
N ARG A 199 0.57 -10.14 -38.16
CA ARG A 199 0.64 -10.20 -39.64
C ARG A 199 1.45 -11.40 -40.12
N LEU A 200 2.58 -11.70 -39.48
CA LEU A 200 3.38 -12.89 -39.81
C LEU A 200 2.59 -14.18 -39.57
N ALA A 201 1.84 -14.27 -38.48
CA ALA A 201 0.97 -15.42 -38.22
C ALA A 201 -0.05 -15.63 -39.35
N GLY A 202 -0.72 -14.57 -39.81
CA GLY A 202 -1.65 -14.65 -40.95
C GLY A 202 -0.97 -15.11 -42.26
N THR A 203 0.27 -14.67 -42.51
CA THR A 203 1.02 -15.17 -43.68
C THR A 203 1.36 -16.65 -43.55
N PHE A 204 1.69 -17.14 -42.35
CA PHE A 204 1.96 -18.56 -42.14
C PHE A 204 0.71 -19.41 -42.31
N GLU A 205 -0.47 -18.97 -41.88
CA GLU A 205 -1.74 -19.68 -42.09
C GLU A 205 -2.09 -19.77 -43.59
N THR A 206 -1.83 -18.70 -44.35
CA THR A 206 -2.01 -18.70 -45.81
C THR A 206 -1.05 -19.67 -46.49
N ILE A 207 0.23 -19.68 -46.08
CA ILE A 207 1.24 -20.61 -46.60
C ILE A 207 0.86 -22.05 -46.27
N ASP A 208 0.39 -22.31 -45.05
CA ASP A 208 -0.04 -23.64 -44.61
C ASP A 208 -1.19 -24.17 -45.47
N THR A 209 -2.23 -23.35 -45.68
CA THR A 209 -3.36 -23.67 -46.56
C THR A 209 -2.89 -23.99 -47.99
N SER A 210 -2.04 -23.13 -48.56
CA SER A 210 -1.48 -23.35 -49.91
C SER A 210 -0.64 -24.62 -49.99
N ALA A 211 0.15 -24.94 -48.96
CA ALA A 211 0.93 -26.17 -48.90
C ALA A 211 0.04 -27.42 -48.86
N PHE A 212 -1.10 -27.37 -48.15
CA PHE A 212 -2.11 -28.44 -48.19
C PHE A 212 -2.73 -28.59 -49.58
N ASP A 213 -3.07 -27.49 -50.25
CA ASP A 213 -3.64 -27.53 -51.60
C ASP A 213 -2.66 -28.14 -52.62
N VAL A 214 -1.38 -27.73 -52.58
CA VAL A 214 -0.33 -28.32 -53.43
C VAL A 214 -0.17 -29.81 -53.16
N ARG A 215 -0.14 -30.22 -51.88
CA ARG A 215 -0.07 -31.65 -51.51
C ARG A 215 -1.26 -32.42 -52.08
N ASN A 216 -2.47 -31.91 -51.93
CA ASN A 216 -3.69 -32.55 -52.42
C ASN A 216 -3.71 -32.65 -53.95
N ALA A 217 -3.24 -31.62 -54.65
CA ALA A 217 -3.10 -31.62 -56.10
C ALA A 217 -2.10 -32.69 -56.57
N VAL A 218 -0.93 -32.79 -55.93
CA VAL A 218 0.08 -33.81 -56.25
C VAL A 218 -0.47 -35.23 -56.04
N ILE A 219 -1.19 -35.47 -54.94
CA ILE A 219 -1.84 -36.77 -54.68
C ILE A 219 -2.87 -37.08 -55.76
N SER A 220 -3.68 -36.09 -56.16
CA SER A 220 -4.71 -36.26 -57.19
C SER A 220 -4.11 -36.54 -58.58
N ILE A 221 -3.00 -35.89 -58.91
CA ILE A 221 -2.23 -36.14 -60.14
C ILE A 221 -1.66 -37.56 -60.12
N ASP A 222 -1.00 -37.97 -59.04
CA ASP A 222 -0.46 -39.33 -58.89
C ASP A 222 -1.54 -40.41 -59.04
N TYR A 223 -2.69 -40.21 -58.38
CA TYR A 223 -3.84 -41.10 -58.49
C TYR A 223 -4.36 -41.20 -59.94
N SER A 224 -4.50 -40.07 -60.61
CA SER A 224 -4.98 -40.00 -62.00
C SER A 224 -4.02 -40.69 -62.97
N ILE A 225 -2.72 -40.44 -62.82
CA ILE A 225 -1.66 -41.11 -63.59
C ILE A 225 -1.75 -42.63 -63.41
N LYS A 226 -1.77 -43.12 -62.17
CA LYS A 226 -1.87 -44.55 -61.87
C LYS A 226 -3.10 -45.18 -62.49
N LYS A 227 -4.25 -44.50 -62.43
CA LYS A 227 -5.50 -44.98 -63.04
C LYS A 227 -5.39 -45.11 -64.56
N CYS A 228 -4.87 -44.07 -65.24
CA CYS A 228 -4.70 -44.08 -66.70
C CYS A 228 -3.77 -45.21 -67.16
N PHE A 229 -2.64 -45.43 -66.47
CA PHE A 229 -1.70 -46.50 -66.80
C PHE A 229 -2.23 -47.90 -66.47
N ALA A 230 -3.01 -48.05 -65.41
CA ALA A 230 -3.69 -49.31 -65.12
C ALA A 230 -4.70 -49.65 -66.24
N THR A 231 -5.52 -48.68 -66.67
CA THR A 231 -6.53 -48.91 -67.72
C THR A 231 -5.93 -49.25 -69.10
N SER A 232 -4.84 -48.58 -69.50
CA SER A 232 -4.18 -48.86 -70.78
C SER A 232 -3.52 -50.24 -70.82
N SER A 233 -2.99 -50.72 -69.69
CA SER A 233 -2.44 -52.09 -69.57
C SER A 233 -3.52 -53.17 -69.78
N THR A 234 -4.74 -52.96 -69.27
CA THR A 234 -5.87 -53.89 -69.45
C THR A 234 -6.46 -53.83 -70.85
N GLN A 235 -6.54 -52.65 -71.47
CA GLN A 235 -7.07 -52.50 -72.84
C GLN A 235 -6.14 -53.15 -73.88
N HIS A 236 -4.82 -53.01 -73.71
CA HIS A 236 -3.85 -53.68 -74.59
C HIS A 236 -3.93 -55.21 -74.48
N ARG A 237 -4.18 -55.74 -73.27
CA ARG A 237 -4.36 -57.18 -73.04
C ARG A 237 -5.63 -57.74 -73.69
N GLN A 238 -6.74 -57.00 -73.69
CA GLN A 238 -7.99 -57.45 -74.32
C GLN A 238 -7.95 -57.38 -75.85
N ASN A 239 -7.30 -56.37 -76.44
CA ASN A 239 -7.16 -56.26 -77.89
C ASN A 239 -6.31 -57.41 -78.49
N ASN A 240 -5.36 -57.96 -77.72
CA ASN A 240 -4.54 -59.10 -78.15
C ASN A 240 -5.24 -60.47 -77.97
N LEU A 241 -6.42 -60.52 -77.35
CA LEU A 241 -7.17 -61.77 -77.11
C LEU A 241 -8.25 -62.06 -78.17
N PHE A 242 -8.56 -61.08 -79.03
CA PHE A 242 -9.60 -61.17 -80.06
C PHE A 242 -9.06 -61.03 -81.50
N SER A 243 -7.74 -61.18 -81.69
CA SER A 243 -7.10 -61.30 -83.00
C SER A 243 -6.41 -62.65 -83.13
#